data_AF-A0A7V9QLD4-F1
#
_entry.id   AF-A0A7V9QLD4-F1
#
_cell.length_a   1.000
_cell.length_b   1.000
_cell.length_c   1.000
_cell.angle_alpha   90.00
_cell.angle_beta   90.00
_cell.angle_gamma   90.00
#
_symmetry.space_group_name_H-M   'P 1'
#
loop_
_entity.id
_entity.type
_entity.pdbx_description
1 polymer ?
#
loop_
_entity_poly.entity_id
_entity_poly.type
_entity_poly.pdbx_seq_one_letter_code
_entity_poly.pdbx_strand_id
1 'polypeptide(L)'
;MSVSTRSYVSEDGTQWIVQVMLPGATNAMIVFEHPDGGSSRRDRYNWVNIAGAGARNVTSRADAAAVLHELTDVQIALLYRRSMPISAGTN
;
A
#
# COMPACT_ATOMS: atom_id res chain seq x y z
N MET A 1 1.83 10.05 13.78
CA MET A 1 2.14 9.32 12.54
C MET A 1 1.01 9.63 11.58
N SER A 2 1.22 10.48 10.59
CA SER A 2 0.20 10.74 9.56
C SER A 2 0.17 9.53 8.65
N VAL A 3 -0.95 8.80 8.63
CA VAL A 3 -1.17 7.73 7.66
C VAL A 3 -1.60 8.44 6.38
N SER A 4 -0.72 8.48 5.39
CA SER A 4 -1.08 8.99 4.07
C SER A 4 -1.94 7.95 3.36
N THR A 5 -3.16 8.35 2.99
CA THR A 5 -4.14 7.50 2.32
C THR A 5 -4.53 8.11 0.97
N ARG A 6 -4.71 7.27 -0.06
CA ARG A 6 -5.16 7.69 -1.40
C ARG A 6 -6.30 6.78 -1.86
N SER A 7 -7.28 7.29 -2.58
CA SER A 7 -8.33 6.44 -3.18
C SER A 7 -7.87 5.85 -4.52
N TYR A 8 -8.29 4.61 -4.79
CA TYR A 8 -8.09 3.92 -6.07
C TYR A 8 -9.39 3.24 -6.50
N VAL A 9 -9.77 3.35 -7.76
CA VAL A 9 -10.95 2.67 -8.32
C VAL A 9 -10.47 1.48 -9.14
N SER A 10 -10.90 0.27 -8.77
CA SER A 10 -10.59 -0.94 -9.52
C SER A 10 -11.44 -1.06 -10.79
N GLU A 11 -11.05 -1.97 -11.69
CA GLU A 11 -11.74 -2.23 -12.96
C GLU A 11 -13.22 -2.62 -12.80
N ASP A 12 -13.60 -3.15 -11.64
CA ASP A 12 -14.98 -3.50 -11.27
C ASP A 12 -15.80 -2.33 -10.70
N GLY A 13 -15.20 -1.14 -10.58
CA GLY A 13 -15.84 0.06 -10.03
C GLY A 13 -15.75 0.20 -8.50
N THR A 14 -15.13 -0.74 -7.79
CA THR A 14 -14.97 -0.66 -6.33
C THR A 14 -13.96 0.43 -5.97
N GLN A 15 -14.30 1.30 -5.01
CA GLN A 15 -13.40 2.34 -4.51
C GLN A 15 -12.62 1.84 -3.30
N TRP A 16 -11.33 1.60 -3.47
CA TRP A 16 -10.40 1.16 -2.45
C TRP A 16 -9.66 2.33 -1.79
N ILE A 17 -9.29 2.17 -0.52
CA ILE A 17 -8.37 3.07 0.16
C ILE A 17 -6.98 2.44 0.13
N VAL A 18 -6.03 3.14 -0.47
CA VAL A 18 -4.63 2.75 -0.56
C VAL A 18 -3.86 3.39 0.58
N GLN A 19 -3.21 2.57 1.39
CA GLN A 19 -2.34 2.96 2.48
C GLN A 19 -0.93 2.43 2.26
N VAL A 20 0.07 3.16 2.75
CA VAL A 20 1.47 2.72 2.74
C VAL A 20 1.93 2.51 4.17
N MET A 21 2.35 1.29 4.47
CA MET A 21 3.01 0.92 5.72
C MET A 21 4.48 0.67 5.47
N LEU A 22 5.33 1.20 6.36
CA LEU A 22 6.78 1.09 6.28
C LEU A 22 7.30 0.30 7.48
N PRO A 23 7.30 -1.04 7.40
CA PRO A 23 7.83 -1.88 8.47
C PRO A 23 9.37 -1.82 8.56
N GLY A 24 10.04 -1.25 7.56
CA GLY A 24 11.48 -1.06 7.55
C GLY A 24 11.92 0.00 6.54
N ALA A 25 13.24 0.19 6.41
CA ALA A 25 13.82 1.24 5.57
C ALA A 25 13.82 0.91 4.06
N THR A 26 13.75 -0.37 3.69
CA THR A 26 13.95 -0.82 2.30
C THR A 26 12.69 -1.33 1.62
N ASN A 27 11.65 -1.64 2.41
CA ASN A 27 10.44 -2.30 1.93
C ASN A 27 9.23 -1.49 2.40
N ALA A 28 8.28 -1.29 1.49
CA ALA A 28 6.97 -0.76 1.81
C ALA A 28 5.90 -1.82 1.55
N MET A 29 4.92 -1.87 2.44
CA MET A 29 3.71 -2.64 2.26
C MET A 29 2.60 -1.67 1.82
N ILE A 30 2.03 -1.93 0.67
CA ILE A 30 0.87 -1.22 0.15
C ILE A 30 -0.36 -2.01 0.55
N VAL A 31 -1.29 -1.38 1.26
CA VAL A 31 -2.54 -2.00 1.68
C VAL A 31 -3.71 -1.33 0.95
N PHE A 32 -4.61 -2.15 0.45
CA PHE A 32 -5.85 -1.79 -0.21
C PHE A 32 -6.99 -2.19 0.71
N GLU A 33 -7.64 -1.22 1.33
CA GLU A 33 -8.80 -1.45 2.21
C GLU A 33 -10.09 -1.39 1.41
N HIS A 34 -10.97 -2.36 1.65
CA HIS A 34 -12.26 -2.45 0.99
C HIS A 34 -13.26 -1.45 1.60
N PRO A 35 -14.08 -0.74 0.80
CA PRO A 35 -14.95 0.34 1.28
C PRO A 35 -16.02 -0.12 2.27
N ASP A 36 -16.50 -1.35 2.16
CA ASP A 36 -17.52 -1.90 3.06
C ASP A 36 -17.10 -1.98 4.53
N GLY A 37 -15.80 -1.82 4.88
CA GLY A 37 -15.28 -1.64 6.24
C GLY A 37 -15.53 -2.77 7.26
N GLY A 38 -16.44 -3.70 6.98
CA GLY A 38 -16.93 -4.72 7.91
C GLY A 38 -16.08 -5.98 7.96
N SER A 39 -15.02 -6.08 7.17
CA SER A 39 -14.17 -7.27 7.13
C SER A 39 -12.82 -6.99 6.48
N SER A 40 -11.76 -7.02 7.29
CA SER A 40 -10.38 -7.05 6.82
C SER A 40 -10.05 -8.24 5.92
N ARG A 41 -10.94 -9.25 5.84
CA ARG A 41 -10.81 -10.38 4.91
C ARG A 41 -10.89 -10.01 3.44
N ARG A 42 -11.40 -8.80 3.12
CA ARG A 42 -11.46 -8.28 1.75
C ARG A 42 -10.30 -7.34 1.44
N ASP A 43 -9.58 -6.89 2.46
CA ASP A 43 -8.42 -6.05 2.28
C ASP A 43 -7.34 -6.85 1.56
N ARG A 44 -6.50 -6.14 0.82
CA ARG A 44 -5.43 -6.73 0.03
C ARG A 44 -4.14 -6.02 0.34
N TYR A 45 -3.02 -6.70 0.16
CA TYR A 45 -1.71 -6.11 0.35
C TYR A 45 -0.76 -6.49 -0.77
N ASN A 46 0.21 -5.63 -1.03
CA ASN A 46 1.34 -5.93 -1.90
C ASN A 46 2.62 -5.34 -1.32
N TRP A 47 3.75 -5.98 -1.60
CA TRP A 47 5.07 -5.52 -1.17
C TRP A 47 5.78 -4.85 -2.32
N VAL A 48 6.39 -3.69 -2.03
CA VAL A 48 7.27 -3.00 -2.96
C VAL A 48 8.62 -2.74 -2.31
N ASN A 49 9.68 -2.96 -3.07
CA ASN A 49 11.02 -2.55 -2.67
C ASN A 49 11.17 -1.07 -3.04
N ILE A 50 11.58 -0.26 -2.07
CA ILE A 50 11.83 1.17 -2.31
C ILE A 50 13.20 1.29 -2.99
N ALA A 51 13.21 1.32 -4.32
CA ALA A 51 14.41 1.57 -5.11
C ALA A 51 14.47 3.06 -5.51
N GLY A 52 14.85 3.91 -4.57
CA GLY A 52 15.07 5.35 -4.76
C GLY A 52 16.21 5.84 -3.89
N ALA A 53 16.68 7.09 -4.04
CA ALA A 53 17.84 7.63 -3.32
C ALA A 53 17.80 7.49 -1.78
N GLY A 54 16.62 7.24 -1.19
CA GLY A 54 16.45 6.86 0.23
C GLY A 54 16.95 5.45 0.60
N ALA A 55 17.12 4.54 -0.37
CA ALA A 55 17.72 3.22 -0.17
C ALA A 55 19.20 3.28 0.29
N ARG A 56 19.85 4.44 0.13
CA ARG A 56 21.21 4.71 0.59
C ARG A 56 21.28 5.33 1.99
N ASN A 57 20.15 5.64 2.61
CA ASN A 57 20.13 6.35 3.89
C ASN A 57 19.20 5.66 4.90
N VAL A 58 19.75 4.67 5.62
CA VAL A 58 19.09 3.89 6.69
C VAL A 58 18.57 4.80 7.83
N THR A 59 19.09 6.02 7.92
CA THR A 59 18.72 7.05 8.90
C THR A 59 17.61 7.99 8.45
N SER A 60 17.33 8.10 7.15
CA SER A 60 16.16 8.82 6.66
C SER A 60 14.97 7.91 6.83
N ARG A 61 14.09 8.21 7.80
CA ARG A 61 12.79 7.52 7.89
C ARG A 61 12.16 7.58 6.50
N ALA A 62 12.00 6.42 5.86
CA ALA A 62 11.22 6.35 4.65
C ALA A 62 9.88 7.04 4.95
N ASP A 63 9.48 7.99 4.11
CA ASP A 63 8.26 8.74 4.30
C ASP A 63 7.15 8.05 3.51
N ALA A 64 6.17 7.50 4.23
CA ALA A 64 5.03 6.80 3.63
C ALA A 64 4.26 7.74 2.68
N ALA A 65 4.22 9.04 2.99
CA ALA A 65 3.62 10.05 2.15
C ALA A 65 4.37 10.21 0.83
N ALA A 66 5.69 10.26 0.88
CA ALA A 66 6.53 10.38 -0.31
C ALA A 66 6.40 9.15 -1.22
N VAL A 67 6.44 7.94 -0.64
CA VAL A 67 6.23 6.69 -1.39
C VAL A 67 4.85 6.70 -2.06
N LEU A 68 3.79 7.08 -1.33
CA LEU A 68 2.44 7.14 -1.90
C LEU A 68 2.30 8.20 -3.00
N HIS A 69 3.01 9.32 -2.87
CA HIS A 69 3.03 10.40 -3.86
C HIS A 69 3.78 10.00 -5.14
N GLU A 70 4.86 9.22 -5.02
CA GLU A 70 5.62 8.72 -6.16
C GLU A 70 4.88 7.62 -6.94
N LEU A 71 3.93 6.93 -6.29
CA LEU A 71 3.12 5.91 -6.96
C LEU A 71 2.15 6.55 -7.96
N THR A 72 2.36 6.23 -9.24
CA THR A 72 1.43 6.58 -10.31
C THR A 72 0.18 5.68 -10.29
N ASP A 73 -0.93 6.14 -10.87
CA ASP A 73 -2.16 5.33 -10.95
C ASP A 73 -1.94 4.00 -11.68
N VAL A 74 -1.08 3.98 -12.71
CA VAL A 74 -0.68 2.76 -13.42
C VAL A 74 0.06 1.79 -12.50
N GLN A 75 0.98 2.29 -11.67
CA GLN A 75 1.67 1.46 -10.69
C GLN A 75 0.70 0.93 -9.63
N ILE A 76 -0.21 1.77 -9.12
CA ILE A 76 -1.24 1.34 -8.16
C ILE A 76 -2.11 0.23 -8.76
N ALA A 77 -2.54 0.37 -10.02
CA ALA A 77 -3.31 -0.67 -10.71
C ALA A 77 -2.51 -1.97 -10.86
N LEU A 78 -1.23 -1.91 -11.23
CA LEU A 78 -0.36 -3.08 -11.33
C LEU A 78 -0.16 -3.76 -9.96
N LEU A 79 0.02 -2.97 -8.91
CA LEU A 79 0.16 -3.45 -7.54
C LEU A 79 -1.14 -4.08 -7.04
N TYR A 80 -2.29 -3.48 -7.34
CA TYR A 80 -3.59 -4.04 -7.02
C TYR A 80 -3.80 -5.39 -7.72
N ARG A 81 -3.51 -5.49 -9.02
CA ARG A 81 -3.64 -6.75 -9.78
C ARG A 81 -2.74 -7.87 -9.25
N ARG A 82 -1.59 -7.53 -8.67
CA ARG A 82 -0.64 -8.47 -8.04
C ARG A 82 -0.81 -8.61 -6.53
N SER A 83 -1.80 -7.93 -5.94
CA SER A 83 -2.00 -7.93 -4.49
C SER A 83 -2.57 -9.26 -3.99
N MET A 84 -2.17 -9.64 -2.79
CA MET A 84 -2.64 -10.82 -2.09
C MET A 84 -3.74 -10.43 -1.09
N PRO A 85 -4.77 -11.27 -0.89
CA PRO A 85 -5.77 -11.01 0.16
C PRO A 85 -5.11 -11.02 1.54
N ILE A 86 -5.50 -10.10 2.41
CA ILE A 86 -5.18 -10.15 3.83
C ILE A 86 -6.08 -11.23 4.43
N SER A 87 -5.57 -12.45 4.50
CA SER A 87 -6.20 -13.49 5.31
C SER A 87 -6.06 -13.07 6.77
N ALA A 88 -7.17 -12.67 7.40
CA ALA A 88 -7.24 -12.61 8.85
C ALA A 88 -6.92 -14.02 9.36
N GLY A 89 -5.72 -14.22 9.90
CA GLY A 89 -5.32 -15.47 10.51
C GLY A 89 -6.41 -15.88 11.48
N THR A 90 -7.04 -17.02 11.21
CA THR A 90 -7.96 -17.64 12.16
C THR A 90 -7.06 -18.15 13.28
N ASN A 91 -7.07 -17.48 14.43
CA ASN A 91 -6.60 -18.05 15.69
C ASN A 91 -7.83 -18.60 16.42
#